data_AF-A0A849DX69-F1
#
_entry.id   AF-A0A849DX69-F1
#
_cell.length_a   1.000
_cell.length_b   1.000
_cell.length_c   1.000
_cell.angle_alpha   90.00
_cell.angle_beta   90.00
_cell.angle_gamma   90.00
#
_symmetry.space_group_name_H-M   'P 1'
#
loop_
_entity.id
_entity.type
_entity.pdbx_description
1 polymer ?
#
loop_
_entity_poly.entity_id
_entity_poly.type
_entity_poly.pdbx_seq_one_letter_code
_entity_poly.pdbx_strand_id
1 'polypeptide(L)'
;MSRLKVLFIFVDGLGIGPADPATNPLCSPQYPCLARLLANAVPLDACLEVEGLPQSATGQATLLTGVNAAKQMGRHIEGFPPPALKKLIEHENLFSKLRKIGKQPTFANSYWTTDPHRIPPRRQSVTTVMTLSALGHVRGRNELLEGKAVTHDITRWTMHARGYDGPLVTPETSAGHLLDVAEENDFTLFEYFLTDRAGHSGNPELVSRSLENLERFMAGLLSFSEQPNCLLMLSSDHGNIEDGS
;
A
#
# COMPACT_ATOMS: atom_id res chain seq x y z
N MET A 1 -14.32 19.55 -18.54
CA MET A 1 -13.29 18.49 -18.73
C MET A 1 -13.38 17.56 -17.55
N SER A 2 -13.47 16.24 -17.76
CA SER A 2 -13.51 15.31 -16.62
C SER A 2 -12.18 15.35 -15.87
N ARG A 3 -12.24 15.29 -14.54
CA ARG A 3 -11.09 15.50 -13.66
C ARG A 3 -10.31 14.19 -13.54
N LEU A 4 -8.99 14.23 -13.75
CA LEU A 4 -8.11 13.06 -13.60
C LEU A 4 -8.30 12.42 -12.21
N LYS A 5 -8.53 11.10 -12.21
CA LYS A 5 -8.56 10.24 -11.03
C LYS A 5 -7.34 9.35 -11.00
N VAL A 6 -6.71 9.23 -9.85
CA VAL A 6 -5.52 8.39 -9.67
C VAL A 6 -5.82 7.34 -8.61
N LEU A 7 -5.66 6.07 -8.95
CA LEU A 7 -5.64 4.96 -8.01
C LEU A 7 -4.20 4.52 -7.83
N PHE A 8 -3.64 4.79 -6.65
CA PHE A 8 -2.29 4.40 -6.29
C PHE A 8 -2.32 3.18 -5.38
N ILE A 9 -1.78 2.08 -5.88
CA ILE A 9 -1.54 0.86 -5.12
C ILE A 9 -0.09 0.86 -4.66
N PHE A 10 0.09 0.94 -3.35
CA PHE A 10 1.39 0.81 -2.70
C PHE A 10 1.51 -0.61 -2.14
N VAL A 11 2.52 -1.36 -2.59
CA VAL A 11 2.78 -2.73 -2.15
C VAL A 11 4.14 -2.76 -1.45
N ASP A 12 4.17 -3.03 -0.15
CA ASP A 12 5.39 -3.03 0.67
C ASP A 12 6.23 -4.29 0.39
N GLY A 13 7.53 -4.13 0.13
CA GLY A 13 8.43 -5.27 -0.11
C GLY A 13 8.15 -6.04 -1.41
N LEU A 14 7.72 -5.34 -2.47
CA LEU A 14 7.59 -5.87 -3.83
C LEU A 14 8.69 -5.30 -4.74
N GLY A 15 9.77 -6.04 -4.96
CA GLY A 15 10.86 -5.63 -5.84
C GLY A 15 10.88 -6.34 -7.20
N ILE A 16 11.95 -6.08 -7.94
CA ILE A 16 12.23 -6.69 -9.25
C ILE A 16 13.47 -7.56 -9.08
N GLY A 17 13.25 -8.87 -8.95
CA GLY A 17 14.30 -9.88 -8.79
C GLY A 17 14.67 -10.58 -10.10
N PRO A 18 15.58 -11.58 -10.03
CA PRO A 18 15.93 -12.43 -11.16
C PRO A 18 14.70 -13.09 -11.80
N ALA A 19 14.74 -13.28 -13.12
CA ALA A 19 13.69 -13.94 -13.88
C ALA A 19 13.74 -15.48 -13.77
N ASP A 20 13.77 -15.99 -12.53
CA ASP A 20 13.84 -17.43 -12.24
C ASP A 20 12.68 -17.84 -11.32
N PRO A 21 11.68 -18.60 -11.79
CA PRO A 21 10.57 -19.05 -10.96
C PRO A 21 10.96 -20.03 -9.84
N ALA A 22 12.18 -20.57 -9.85
CA ALA A 22 12.69 -21.42 -8.76
C ALA A 22 13.07 -20.62 -7.52
N THR A 23 13.43 -19.34 -7.68
CA THR A 23 13.88 -18.46 -6.59
C THR A 23 13.02 -17.21 -6.44
N ASN A 24 12.37 -16.75 -7.50
CA ASN A 24 11.51 -15.58 -7.50
C ASN A 24 10.04 -16.00 -7.66
N PRO A 25 9.23 -15.98 -6.59
CA PRO A 25 7.83 -16.41 -6.66
C PRO A 25 6.98 -15.53 -7.59
N LEU A 26 7.39 -14.30 -7.88
CA LEU A 26 6.71 -13.41 -8.84
C LEU A 26 6.83 -13.89 -10.29
N CYS A 27 7.80 -14.76 -10.60
CA CYS A 27 7.95 -15.37 -11.92
C CYS A 27 7.07 -16.62 -12.12
N SER A 28 6.29 -17.02 -11.12
CA SER A 28 5.34 -18.12 -11.24
C SER A 28 4.30 -17.86 -12.34
N PRO A 29 4.00 -18.83 -13.22
CA PRO A 29 2.97 -18.68 -14.26
C PRO A 29 1.55 -18.53 -13.69
N GLN A 30 1.39 -18.73 -12.38
CA GLN A 30 0.12 -18.51 -11.66
C GLN A 30 -0.22 -17.02 -11.47
N TYR A 31 0.73 -16.11 -11.71
CA TYR A 31 0.56 -14.66 -11.48
C TYR A 31 0.72 -13.81 -12.76
N PRO A 32 -0.06 -14.06 -13.83
CA PRO A 32 0.09 -13.37 -15.11
C PRO A 32 -0.20 -11.86 -15.05
N CYS A 33 -1.10 -11.39 -14.18
CA CYS A 33 -1.37 -9.96 -14.00
C CYS A 33 -0.16 -9.26 -13.40
N LEU A 34 0.40 -9.79 -12.30
CA LEU A 34 1.60 -9.26 -11.68
C LEU A 34 2.78 -9.27 -12.64
N ALA A 35 2.99 -10.38 -13.36
CA ALA A 35 4.03 -10.46 -14.38
C ALA A 35 3.92 -9.36 -15.44
N ARG A 36 2.69 -9.09 -15.94
CA ARG A 36 2.44 -8.01 -16.91
C ARG A 36 2.72 -6.63 -16.32
N LEU A 37 2.31 -6.38 -15.07
CA LEU A 37 2.55 -5.10 -14.41
C LEU A 37 4.05 -4.86 -14.19
N LEU A 38 4.76 -5.87 -13.68
CA LEU A 38 6.21 -5.80 -13.42
C LEU A 38 7.02 -5.68 -14.71
N ALA A 39 6.59 -6.30 -15.81
CA ALA A 39 7.24 -6.15 -17.11
C ALA A 39 7.19 -4.71 -17.66
N ASN A 40 6.26 -3.88 -17.17
CA ASN A 40 6.14 -2.46 -17.52
C ASN A 40 6.64 -1.53 -16.40
N ALA A 41 7.17 -2.09 -15.31
CA ALA A 41 7.69 -1.31 -14.20
C ALA A 41 9.08 -0.74 -14.52
N VAL A 42 9.40 0.38 -13.87
CA VAL A 42 10.74 0.97 -13.92
C VAL A 42 11.42 0.68 -12.58
N PRO A 43 12.60 0.04 -12.58
CA PRO A 43 13.34 -0.18 -11.34
C PRO A 43 13.82 1.15 -10.77
N LEU A 44 13.68 1.30 -9.45
CA LEU A 44 14.16 2.46 -8.70
C LEU A 44 15.19 1.98 -7.68
N ASP A 45 16.23 2.79 -7.44
CA ASP A 45 17.18 2.52 -6.37
C ASP A 45 16.59 2.91 -5.01
N ALA A 46 16.11 1.91 -4.28
CA ALA A 46 15.57 2.07 -2.94
C ALA A 46 16.62 2.48 -1.88
N CYS A 47 17.93 2.36 -2.19
CA CYS A 47 18.99 2.77 -1.26
C CYS A 47 19.07 4.30 -1.11
N LEU A 48 18.57 5.05 -2.11
CA LEU A 48 18.47 6.51 -2.05
C LEU A 48 19.82 7.21 -1.74
N GLU A 49 20.93 6.65 -2.25
CA GLU A 49 22.30 7.11 -1.95
C GLU A 49 22.66 7.10 -0.45
N VAL A 50 22.01 6.25 0.35
CA VAL A 50 22.27 6.08 1.78
C VAL A 50 22.72 4.66 2.04
N GLU A 51 23.82 4.51 2.79
CA GLU A 51 24.40 3.21 3.16
C GLU A 51 23.42 2.34 3.95
N GLY A 52 23.48 1.03 3.68
CA GLY A 52 22.65 0.01 4.34
C GLY A 52 21.51 -0.50 3.45
N LEU A 53 20.79 -1.49 3.96
CA LEU A 53 19.62 -2.04 3.28
C LEU A 53 18.46 -1.03 3.36
N PRO A 54 17.70 -0.82 2.28
CA PRO A 54 16.49 -0.02 2.32
C PRO A 54 15.47 -0.63 3.28
N GLN A 55 14.66 0.22 3.92
CA GLN A 55 13.72 -0.18 4.97
C GLN A 55 12.41 0.60 4.88
N SER A 56 11.30 0.00 5.33
CA SER A 56 9.96 0.49 5.03
C SER A 56 9.66 1.89 5.59
N ALA A 57 10.05 2.22 6.82
CA ALA A 57 9.66 3.51 7.41
C ALA A 57 10.24 4.69 6.61
N THR A 58 11.52 4.62 6.26
CA THR A 58 12.19 5.66 5.46
C THR A 58 11.84 5.58 3.97
N GLY A 59 11.65 4.38 3.42
CA GLY A 59 11.24 4.18 2.03
C GLY A 59 9.85 4.76 1.78
N GLN A 60 8.86 4.35 2.57
CA GLN A 60 7.50 4.89 2.50
C GLN A 60 7.46 6.40 2.73
N ALA A 61 8.19 6.91 3.72
CA ALA A 61 8.23 8.34 3.97
C ALA A 61 8.81 9.10 2.78
N THR A 62 9.83 8.54 2.10
CA THR A 62 10.39 9.16 0.89
C THR A 62 9.35 9.21 -0.23
N LEU A 63 8.68 8.09 -0.49
CA LEU A 63 7.64 7.97 -1.50
C LEU A 63 6.48 8.96 -1.27
N LEU A 64 6.03 9.08 -0.02
CA LEU A 64 4.84 9.86 0.34
C LEU A 64 5.11 11.33 0.65
N THR A 65 6.37 11.74 0.79
CA THR A 65 6.72 13.15 1.05
C THR A 65 7.48 13.78 -0.11
N GLY A 66 8.15 12.99 -0.94
CA GLY A 66 9.07 13.46 -1.99
C GLY A 66 10.40 13.97 -1.44
N VAL A 67 10.71 13.67 -0.17
CA VAL A 67 11.95 14.03 0.51
C VAL A 67 12.73 12.76 0.81
N ASN A 68 14.03 12.71 0.52
CA ASN A 68 14.87 11.57 0.89
C ASN A 68 14.95 11.42 2.42
N ALA A 69 14.06 10.60 2.99
CA ALA A 69 13.88 10.46 4.43
C ALA A 69 15.03 9.67 5.08
N ALA A 70 15.59 8.69 4.36
CA ALA A 70 16.78 7.97 4.81
C ALA A 70 17.95 8.95 5.02
N LYS A 71 18.16 9.88 4.08
CA LYS A 71 19.20 10.91 4.19
C LYS A 71 18.92 11.89 5.33
N GLN A 72 17.66 12.32 5.51
CA GLN A 72 17.29 13.17 6.65
C GLN A 72 17.48 12.49 8.00
N MET A 73 17.32 11.15 8.04
CA MET A 73 17.51 10.36 9.25
C MET A 73 18.94 9.83 9.42
N GLY A 74 19.80 10.04 8.42
CA GLY A 74 21.18 9.55 8.41
C GLY A 74 21.32 8.03 8.27
N ARG A 75 20.21 7.31 8.05
CA ARG A 75 20.16 5.85 7.86
C ARG A 75 18.76 5.42 7.43
N HIS A 76 18.66 4.19 6.95
CA HIS A 76 17.38 3.49 6.77
C HIS A 76 16.77 3.10 8.11
N ILE A 77 15.43 3.15 8.21
CA ILE A 77 14.66 2.82 9.41
C ILE A 77 13.51 1.88 9.05
N GLU A 78 13.39 0.79 9.80
CA GLU A 78 12.33 -0.23 9.67
C GLU A 78 11.10 0.07 10.54
N GLY A 79 9.98 -0.56 10.22
CA GLY A 79 8.78 -0.57 11.06
C GLY A 79 8.06 0.78 11.16
N PHE A 80 7.62 1.14 12.37
CA PHE A 80 6.86 2.39 12.58
C PHE A 80 7.78 3.62 12.60
N PRO A 81 7.36 4.75 11.99
CA PRO A 81 8.17 5.96 11.95
C PRO A 81 8.45 6.52 13.36
N PRO A 82 9.72 6.84 13.71
CA PRO A 82 10.05 7.47 14.98
C PRO A 82 9.55 8.93 15.02
N PRO A 83 9.53 9.58 16.20
CA PRO A 83 8.97 10.93 16.35
C PRO A 83 9.54 11.98 15.38
N ALA A 84 10.84 11.91 15.07
CA ALA A 84 11.46 12.83 14.10
C ALA A 84 10.90 12.63 12.68
N LEU A 85 10.74 11.37 12.26
CA LEU A 85 10.18 11.04 10.95
C LEU A 85 8.68 11.39 10.87
N LYS A 86 7.94 11.23 11.97
CA LYS A 86 6.55 11.69 12.02
C LYS A 86 6.41 13.18 11.79
N LYS A 87 7.26 13.99 12.43
CA LYS A 87 7.29 15.44 12.21
C LYS A 87 7.56 15.81 10.75
N LEU A 88 8.45 15.07 10.08
CA LEU A 88 8.71 15.23 8.64
C LEU A 88 7.44 14.97 7.83
N ILE A 89 6.75 13.85 8.08
CA ILE A 89 5.51 13.48 7.37
C ILE A 89 4.38 14.49 7.67
N GLU A 90 4.23 14.93 8.92
CA GLU A 90 3.21 15.90 9.34
C GLU A 90 3.44 17.29 8.72
N HIS A 91 4.70 17.69 8.54
CA HIS A 91 5.05 18.96 7.92
C HIS A 91 4.66 18.99 6.44
N GLU A 92 4.99 17.93 5.70
CA GLU A 92 4.68 17.86 4.28
C GLU A 92 4.54 16.41 3.79
N ASN A 93 3.40 16.12 3.16
CA ASN A 93 3.08 14.81 2.61
C ASN A 93 2.18 14.94 1.36
N LEU A 94 2.04 13.84 0.62
CA LEU A 94 1.33 13.76 -0.65
C LEU A 94 -0.12 14.23 -0.52
N PHE A 95 -0.84 13.80 0.52
CA PHE A 95 -2.23 14.21 0.73
C PHE A 95 -2.35 15.70 1.01
N SER A 96 -1.46 16.26 1.84
CA SER A 96 -1.43 17.69 2.12
C SER A 96 -1.10 18.50 0.86
N LYS A 97 -0.17 18.03 0.02
CA LYS A 97 0.15 18.64 -1.29
C LYS A 97 -1.06 18.62 -2.23
N LEU A 98 -1.75 17.48 -2.34
CA LEU A 98 -2.95 17.34 -3.15
C LEU A 98 -4.09 18.26 -2.67
N ARG A 99 -4.32 18.33 -1.36
CA ARG A 99 -5.32 19.24 -0.78
C ARG A 99 -5.01 20.71 -1.05
N LYS A 100 -3.73 21.12 -0.98
CA LYS A 100 -3.29 22.49 -1.29
C LYS A 100 -3.64 22.91 -2.73
N ILE A 101 -3.67 21.97 -3.67
CA ILE A 101 -4.09 22.21 -5.07
C ILE A 101 -5.57 21.88 -5.31
N GLY A 102 -6.37 21.80 -4.25
CA GLY A 102 -7.83 21.60 -4.30
C GLY A 102 -8.27 20.19 -4.68
N LYS A 103 -7.38 19.19 -4.66
CA LYS A 103 -7.69 17.78 -4.93
C LYS A 103 -8.21 17.08 -3.68
N GLN A 104 -8.99 16.03 -3.88
CA GLN A 104 -9.58 15.18 -2.83
C GLN A 104 -8.84 13.84 -2.75
N PRO A 105 -7.79 13.73 -1.92
CA PRO A 105 -7.14 12.47 -1.64
C PRO A 105 -7.88 11.66 -0.56
N THR A 106 -7.82 10.34 -0.66
CA THR A 106 -8.31 9.43 0.38
C THR A 106 -7.35 8.25 0.58
N PHE A 107 -7.33 7.69 1.79
CA PHE A 107 -6.70 6.41 2.10
C PHE A 107 -7.80 5.35 2.21
N ALA A 108 -7.73 4.31 1.38
CA ALA A 108 -8.77 3.30 1.27
C ALA A 108 -8.66 2.20 2.34
N ASN A 109 -7.52 2.08 3.02
CA ASN A 109 -7.33 1.04 4.01
C ASN A 109 -8.23 1.23 5.23
N SER A 110 -8.82 0.14 5.69
CA SER A 110 -9.61 0.12 6.92
C SER A 110 -8.78 -0.22 8.16
N TYR A 111 -9.23 0.35 9.27
CA TYR A 111 -8.79 0.01 10.62
C TYR A 111 -9.97 -0.59 11.35
N TRP A 112 -9.76 -1.73 12.01
CA TRP A 112 -10.77 -2.33 12.88
C TRP A 112 -10.84 -1.54 14.20
N THR A 113 -11.48 -0.37 14.15
CA THR A 113 -11.65 0.58 15.26
C THR A 113 -13.01 1.26 15.17
N THR A 114 -13.55 1.63 16.33
CA THR A 114 -14.74 2.49 16.46
C THR A 114 -14.39 3.97 16.60
N ASP A 115 -13.12 4.29 16.89
CA ASP A 115 -12.60 5.66 16.93
C ASP A 115 -11.59 5.85 15.79
N PRO A 116 -12.05 6.28 14.60
CA PRO A 116 -11.19 6.50 13.43
C PRO A 116 -10.34 7.77 13.53
N HIS A 117 -10.55 8.61 14.54
CA HIS A 117 -9.79 9.84 14.75
C HIS A 117 -8.56 9.64 15.65
N ARG A 118 -8.52 8.53 16.40
CA ARG A 118 -7.49 8.29 17.43
C ARG A 118 -6.81 6.94 17.26
N ILE A 119 -5.89 6.86 16.29
CA ILE A 119 -4.96 5.74 16.22
C ILE A 119 -3.79 5.98 17.18
N PRO A 120 -3.48 5.07 18.13
CA PRO A 120 -2.39 5.26 19.09
C PRO A 120 -1.06 5.52 18.38
N PRO A 121 -0.26 6.52 18.80
CA PRO A 121 1.00 6.88 18.11
C PRO A 121 1.93 5.69 17.85
N ARG A 122 2.03 4.75 18.80
CA ARG A 122 2.84 3.52 18.66
C ARG A 122 2.33 2.50 17.63
N ARG A 123 1.19 2.75 16.98
CA ARG A 123 0.54 1.89 15.98
C ARG A 123 0.30 2.62 14.65
N GLN A 124 0.89 3.80 14.48
CA GLN A 124 0.74 4.59 13.25
C GLN A 124 1.88 4.25 12.30
N SER A 125 1.56 3.63 11.17
CA SER A 125 2.44 3.54 9.99
C SER A 125 2.66 4.92 9.36
N VAL A 126 3.58 5.02 8.40
CA VAL A 126 3.79 6.26 7.63
C VAL A 126 2.49 6.72 6.97
N THR A 127 1.77 5.81 6.31
CA THR A 127 0.45 6.06 5.72
C THR A 127 -0.58 6.54 6.75
N THR A 128 -0.55 5.98 7.97
CA THR A 128 -1.43 6.43 9.06
C THR A 128 -1.13 7.88 9.47
N VAL A 129 0.15 8.23 9.65
CA VAL A 129 0.57 9.59 10.04
C VAL A 129 0.20 10.61 8.96
N MET A 130 0.46 10.29 7.69
CA MET A 130 0.03 11.11 6.56
C MET A 130 -1.48 11.30 6.55
N THR A 131 -2.25 10.22 6.70
CA THR A 131 -3.72 10.25 6.63
C THR A 131 -4.30 11.09 7.76
N LEU A 132 -3.88 10.86 9.00
CA LEU A 132 -4.37 11.62 10.15
C LEU A 132 -3.97 13.11 10.08
N SER A 133 -2.74 13.42 9.67
CA SER A 133 -2.29 14.81 9.54
C SER A 133 -3.01 15.57 8.43
N ALA A 134 -3.29 14.93 7.30
CA ALA A 134 -3.91 15.58 6.16
C ALA A 134 -5.45 15.57 6.18
N LEU A 135 -6.08 14.50 6.70
CA LEU A 135 -7.52 14.25 6.62
C LEU A 135 -8.22 14.21 8.00
N GLY A 136 -7.47 14.08 9.09
CA GLY A 136 -8.01 14.06 10.46
C GLY A 136 -8.71 12.75 10.88
N HIS A 137 -8.80 11.76 9.99
CA HIS A 137 -9.43 10.46 10.25
C HIS A 137 -8.93 9.39 9.29
N VAL A 138 -9.00 8.13 9.73
CA VAL A 138 -8.87 6.95 8.86
C VAL A 138 -10.24 6.33 8.58
N ARG A 139 -10.32 5.32 7.71
CA ARG A 139 -11.56 4.53 7.55
C ARG A 139 -11.65 3.49 8.66
N GLY A 140 -12.77 3.46 9.37
CA GLY A 140 -12.99 2.60 10.53
C GLY A 140 -13.85 1.37 10.21
N ARG A 141 -14.46 0.81 11.26
CA ARG A 141 -15.35 -0.35 11.17
C ARG A 141 -16.55 -0.11 10.26
N ASN A 142 -17.18 1.07 10.35
CA ASN A 142 -18.41 1.34 9.60
C ASN A 142 -18.15 1.38 8.10
N GLU A 143 -17.11 2.11 7.67
CA GLU A 143 -16.73 2.19 6.26
C GLU A 143 -16.36 0.81 5.70
N LEU A 144 -15.69 -0.04 6.49
CA LEU A 144 -15.38 -1.42 6.06
C LEU A 144 -16.65 -2.25 5.84
N LEU A 145 -17.61 -2.18 6.77
CA LEU A 145 -18.85 -2.95 6.69
C LEU A 145 -19.76 -2.47 5.55
N GLU A 146 -19.69 -1.19 5.20
CA GLU A 146 -20.41 -0.58 4.08
C GLU A 146 -19.74 -0.77 2.71
N GLY A 147 -18.59 -1.46 2.65
CA GLY A 147 -17.84 -1.62 1.39
C GLY A 147 -17.11 -0.35 0.93
N LYS A 148 -16.98 0.65 1.81
CA LYS A 148 -16.26 1.92 1.56
C LYS A 148 -14.82 1.89 2.06
N ALA A 149 -14.25 0.71 2.31
CA ALA A 149 -12.87 0.54 2.72
C ALA A 149 -12.38 -0.89 2.44
N VAL A 150 -11.07 -1.06 2.29
CA VAL A 150 -10.44 -2.36 2.04
C VAL A 150 -9.47 -2.69 3.18
N THR A 151 -9.48 -3.92 3.68
CA THR A 151 -8.48 -4.34 4.67
C THR A 151 -7.11 -4.52 4.02
N HIS A 152 -6.05 -4.30 4.78
CA HIS A 152 -4.66 -4.48 4.32
C HIS A 152 -4.34 -5.88 3.78
N ASP A 153 -5.18 -6.88 4.07
CA ASP A 153 -5.03 -8.27 3.64
C ASP A 153 -5.97 -8.65 2.49
N ILE A 154 -6.67 -7.67 1.92
CA ILE A 154 -7.67 -7.75 0.84
C ILE A 154 -8.94 -8.52 1.22
N THR A 155 -8.85 -9.60 1.99
CA THR A 155 -9.92 -10.59 2.18
C THR A 155 -10.57 -10.59 3.56
N ARG A 156 -10.09 -9.71 4.47
CA ARG A 156 -10.50 -9.59 5.90
C ARG A 156 -10.07 -10.77 6.78
N TRP A 157 -9.30 -11.73 6.27
CA TRP A 157 -8.94 -12.95 6.98
C TRP A 157 -8.16 -12.71 8.28
N THR A 158 -7.21 -11.78 8.25
CA THR A 158 -6.41 -11.38 9.42
C THR A 158 -7.23 -10.64 10.47
N MET A 159 -8.40 -10.09 10.11
CA MET A 159 -9.26 -9.37 11.05
C MET A 159 -9.96 -10.31 12.03
N HIS A 160 -10.17 -11.58 11.68
CA HIS A 160 -10.77 -12.55 12.60
C HIS A 160 -9.93 -12.73 13.87
N ALA A 161 -8.60 -12.75 13.74
CA ALA A 161 -7.69 -12.77 14.89
C ALA A 161 -7.77 -11.50 15.76
N ARG A 162 -8.44 -10.44 15.27
CA ARG A 162 -8.67 -9.15 15.95
C ARG A 162 -10.13 -8.97 16.40
N GLY A 163 -10.93 -10.04 16.38
CA GLY A 163 -12.31 -10.03 16.85
C GLY A 163 -13.34 -9.58 15.82
N TYR A 164 -13.00 -9.56 14.53
CA TYR A 164 -14.01 -9.49 13.46
C TYR A 164 -14.71 -10.85 13.31
N ASP A 165 -16.04 -10.84 13.27
CA ASP A 165 -16.90 -12.03 13.16
C ASP A 165 -17.76 -12.03 11.87
N GLY A 166 -17.61 -11.01 11.02
CA GLY A 166 -18.30 -10.93 9.74
C GLY A 166 -17.69 -11.84 8.66
N PRO A 167 -18.28 -11.84 7.44
CA PRO A 167 -17.81 -12.71 6.37
C PRO A 167 -16.43 -12.27 5.84
N LEU A 168 -15.66 -13.25 5.36
CA LEU A 168 -14.55 -13.01 4.44
C LEU A 168 -15.09 -12.43 3.13
N VAL A 169 -14.25 -11.73 2.39
CA VAL A 169 -14.54 -11.26 1.04
C VAL A 169 -13.52 -11.80 0.06
N THR A 170 -13.89 -11.93 -1.20
CA THR A 170 -12.95 -12.33 -2.26
C THR A 170 -12.09 -11.13 -2.69
N PRO A 171 -10.90 -11.35 -3.27
CA PRO A 171 -10.11 -10.29 -3.88
C PRO A 171 -10.91 -9.43 -4.88
N GLU A 172 -11.77 -10.04 -5.69
CA GLU A 172 -12.58 -9.34 -6.68
C GLU A 172 -13.63 -8.42 -6.02
N THR A 173 -14.24 -8.88 -4.92
CA THR A 173 -15.19 -8.07 -4.14
C THR A 173 -14.49 -6.84 -3.55
N SER A 174 -13.30 -7.03 -2.98
CA SER A 174 -12.50 -5.92 -2.46
C SER A 174 -11.98 -4.99 -3.54
N ALA A 175 -11.67 -5.50 -4.73
CA ALA A 175 -11.32 -4.67 -5.88
C ALA A 175 -12.49 -3.75 -6.24
N GLY A 176 -13.72 -4.29 -6.27
CA GLY A 176 -14.95 -3.49 -6.44
C GLY A 176 -15.07 -2.37 -5.39
N HIS A 177 -14.93 -2.69 -4.11
CA HIS A 177 -14.94 -1.69 -3.03
C HIS A 177 -13.88 -0.59 -3.24
N LEU A 178 -12.67 -0.95 -3.70
CA LEU A 178 -11.62 0.03 -3.96
C LEU A 178 -11.92 0.93 -5.17
N LEU A 179 -12.52 0.36 -6.22
CA LEU A 179 -12.96 1.11 -7.39
C LEU A 179 -14.05 2.12 -7.02
N ASP A 180 -15.05 1.72 -6.22
CA ASP A 180 -16.09 2.62 -5.73
C ASP A 180 -15.47 3.80 -4.96
N VAL A 181 -14.50 3.53 -4.08
CA VAL A 181 -13.76 4.58 -3.36
C VAL A 181 -12.97 5.47 -4.33
N ALA A 182 -12.37 4.93 -5.39
CA ALA A 182 -11.66 5.71 -6.41
C ALA A 182 -12.59 6.57 -7.28
N GLU A 183 -13.81 6.11 -7.56
CA GLU A 183 -14.82 6.86 -8.30
C GLU A 183 -15.32 8.10 -7.54
N GLU A 184 -15.22 8.13 -6.21
CA GLU A 184 -15.60 9.29 -5.41
C GLU A 184 -14.46 10.31 -5.19
N ASN A 185 -13.21 9.92 -5.46
CA ASN A 185 -12.02 10.71 -5.08
C ASN A 185 -11.16 11.11 -6.28
N ASP A 186 -10.34 12.16 -6.13
CA ASP A 186 -9.36 12.54 -7.16
C ASP A 186 -8.09 11.68 -7.08
N PHE A 187 -7.78 11.21 -5.88
CA PHE A 187 -6.63 10.38 -5.59
C PHE A 187 -6.98 9.38 -4.49
N THR A 188 -6.76 8.10 -4.75
CA THR A 188 -7.00 7.03 -3.78
C THR A 188 -5.72 6.26 -3.57
N LEU A 189 -5.25 6.18 -2.32
CA LEU A 189 -4.15 5.31 -1.92
C LEU A 189 -4.69 4.03 -1.28
N PHE A 190 -4.19 2.88 -1.70
CA PHE A 190 -4.32 1.62 -0.99
C PHE A 190 -2.93 1.04 -0.69
N GLU A 191 -2.71 0.57 0.53
CA GLU A 191 -1.47 -0.04 1.00
C GLU A 191 -1.67 -1.54 1.24
N TYR A 192 -0.80 -2.36 0.64
CA TYR A 192 -0.73 -3.80 0.88
C TYR A 192 0.66 -4.16 1.41
N PHE A 193 0.75 -4.54 2.68
CA PHE A 193 2.04 -4.83 3.33
C PHE A 193 2.28 -6.30 3.65
N LEU A 194 1.42 -7.21 3.17
CA LEU A 194 1.59 -8.64 3.45
C LEU A 194 2.75 -9.27 2.66
N THR A 195 3.15 -8.68 1.54
CA THR A 195 4.28 -9.12 0.73
C THR A 195 5.60 -9.05 1.51
N ASP A 196 5.90 -7.91 2.13
CA ASP A 196 7.06 -7.77 3.03
C ASP A 196 7.01 -8.76 4.21
N ARG A 197 5.85 -8.85 4.89
CA ARG A 197 5.70 -9.78 6.01
C ARG A 197 5.89 -11.24 5.59
N ALA A 198 5.44 -11.59 4.40
CA ALA A 198 5.60 -12.94 3.85
C ALA A 198 7.07 -13.24 3.57
N GLY A 199 7.79 -12.32 2.90
CA GLY A 199 9.23 -12.45 2.64
C GLY A 199 10.04 -12.64 3.92
N HIS A 200 9.82 -11.77 4.91
CA HIS A 200 10.47 -11.89 6.22
C HIS A 200 10.17 -13.21 6.96
N SER A 201 8.99 -13.79 6.75
CA SER A 201 8.60 -15.02 7.45
C SER A 201 9.25 -16.28 6.88
N GLY A 202 9.67 -16.27 5.62
CA GLY A 202 10.06 -17.47 4.87
C GLY A 202 8.97 -18.55 4.81
N ASN A 203 7.70 -18.21 5.09
CA ASN A 203 6.59 -19.14 5.12
C ASN A 203 5.97 -19.28 3.71
N PRO A 204 6.13 -20.42 3.01
CA PRO A 204 5.68 -20.58 1.63
C PRO A 204 4.17 -20.42 1.46
N GLU A 205 3.37 -20.85 2.44
CA GLU A 205 1.91 -20.72 2.41
C GLU A 205 1.48 -19.25 2.50
N LEU A 206 2.16 -18.45 3.32
CA LEU A 206 1.90 -17.01 3.45
C LEU A 206 2.34 -16.27 2.20
N VAL A 207 3.48 -16.62 1.60
CA VAL A 207 3.93 -16.07 0.30
C VAL A 207 2.89 -16.36 -0.77
N SER A 208 2.54 -17.64 -0.97
CA SER A 208 1.57 -18.06 -1.98
C SER A 208 0.21 -17.39 -1.80
N ARG A 209 -0.33 -17.39 -0.58
CA ARG A 209 -1.60 -16.72 -0.28
C ARG A 209 -1.54 -15.20 -0.50
N SER A 210 -0.43 -14.57 -0.15
CA SER A 210 -0.27 -13.12 -0.31
C SER A 210 -0.21 -12.73 -1.78
N LEU A 211 0.50 -13.51 -2.60
CA LEU A 211 0.59 -13.30 -4.04
C LEU A 211 -0.70 -13.66 -4.78
N GLU A 212 -1.39 -14.75 -4.42
CA GLU A 212 -2.68 -15.11 -5.01
C GLU A 212 -3.74 -14.02 -4.78
N ASN A 213 -3.84 -13.51 -3.54
CA ASN A 213 -4.74 -12.42 -3.23
C ASN A 213 -4.39 -11.16 -4.00
N LEU A 214 -3.10 -10.81 -4.08
CA LEU A 214 -2.64 -9.61 -4.78
C LEU A 214 -2.87 -9.72 -6.30
N GLU A 215 -2.55 -10.87 -6.91
CA GLU A 215 -2.78 -11.17 -8.33
C GLU A 215 -4.25 -10.94 -8.71
N ARG A 216 -5.17 -11.58 -7.98
CA ARG A 216 -6.61 -11.51 -8.26
C ARG A 216 -7.17 -10.12 -7.99
N PHE A 217 -6.69 -9.46 -6.94
CA PHE A 217 -7.07 -8.08 -6.62
C PHE A 217 -6.62 -7.11 -7.71
N MET A 218 -5.35 -7.15 -8.12
CA MET A 218 -4.80 -6.29 -9.17
C MET A 218 -5.49 -6.51 -10.51
N ALA A 219 -5.80 -7.76 -10.86
CA ALA A 219 -6.57 -8.08 -12.07
C ALA A 219 -7.93 -7.37 -12.08
N GLY A 220 -8.62 -7.33 -10.94
CA GLY A 220 -9.90 -6.63 -10.77
C GLY A 220 -9.80 -5.10 -10.90
N LEU A 221 -8.62 -4.52 -10.68
CA LEU A 221 -8.40 -3.06 -10.74
C LEU A 221 -8.00 -2.56 -12.14
N LEU A 222 -7.61 -3.44 -13.06
CA LEU A 222 -7.09 -3.03 -14.38
C LEU A 222 -8.10 -2.21 -15.18
N SER A 223 -9.40 -2.50 -15.04
CA SER A 223 -10.50 -1.78 -15.68
C SER A 223 -10.53 -0.29 -15.32
N PHE A 224 -9.94 0.11 -14.18
CA PHE A 224 -9.81 1.52 -13.81
C PHE A 224 -9.06 2.31 -14.87
N SER A 225 -7.94 1.76 -15.36
CA SER A 225 -7.08 2.42 -16.34
C SER A 225 -7.64 2.42 -17.77
N GLU A 226 -8.69 1.66 -18.03
CA GLU A 226 -9.40 1.63 -19.31
C GLU A 226 -10.38 2.81 -19.44
N GLN A 227 -10.74 3.44 -18.32
CA GLN A 227 -11.64 4.58 -18.29
C GLN A 227 -10.91 5.88 -18.68
N PRO A 228 -11.58 6.81 -19.40
CA PRO A 228 -11.00 8.12 -19.71
C PRO A 228 -10.63 8.91 -18.44
N ASN A 229 -9.43 9.47 -18.41
CA ASN A 229 -8.93 10.29 -17.28
C ASN A 229 -8.79 9.51 -15.96
N CYS A 230 -8.49 8.21 -16.04
CA CYS A 230 -8.13 7.40 -14.89
C CYS A 230 -6.70 6.86 -15.04
N LEU A 231 -5.93 6.90 -13.96
CA LEU A 231 -4.56 6.38 -13.89
C LEU A 231 -4.44 5.37 -12.75
N LEU A 232 -4.11 4.12 -13.07
CA LEU A 232 -3.68 3.13 -12.10
C LEU A 232 -2.15 3.20 -11.96
N MET A 233 -1.67 3.40 -10.75
CA MET A 233 -0.25 3.44 -10.40
C MET A 233 0.05 2.33 -9.40
N LEU A 234 1.17 1.62 -9.60
CA LEU A 234 1.72 0.64 -8.66
C LEU A 234 3.14 1.07 -8.29
N SER A 235 3.50 0.99 -7.02
CA SER A 235 4.87 1.21 -6.56
C SER A 235 5.15 0.44 -5.27
N SER A 236 6.43 0.29 -4.97
CA SER A 236 6.97 -0.29 -3.75
C SER A 236 8.06 0.63 -3.21
N ASP A 237 8.31 0.55 -1.91
CA ASP A 237 9.34 1.27 -1.20
C ASP A 237 10.69 0.52 -1.21
N HIS A 238 10.64 -0.81 -1.25
CA HIS A 238 11.81 -1.68 -1.44
C HIS A 238 11.42 -3.07 -1.97
N GLY A 239 12.43 -3.92 -2.18
CA GLY A 239 12.28 -5.33 -2.48
C GLY A 239 12.24 -6.20 -1.23
N ASN A 240 11.61 -7.37 -1.30
CA ASN A 240 11.68 -8.43 -0.30
C ASN A 240 11.13 -9.76 -0.85
N ILE A 241 9.87 -9.78 -1.31
CA ILE A 241 9.18 -11.03 -1.65
C ILE A 241 9.78 -11.75 -2.87
N GLU A 242 10.53 -11.05 -3.72
CA GLU A 242 11.22 -11.60 -4.89
C GLU A 242 12.45 -12.44 -4.55
N ASP A 243 13.04 -12.25 -3.37
CA ASP A 243 14.26 -12.95 -2.93
C ASP A 243 13.95 -14.32 -2.31
N GLY A 244 12.98 -15.04 -2.88
CA GLY A 244 12.34 -16.24 -2.33
C GLY A 244 13.26 -17.10 -1.47
N SER A 245 12.79 -17.38 -0.26
CA SER A 245 13.48 -18.17 0.77
C SER A 245 13.96 -19.53 0.28
#